data_AF-A0A2S6RC45-F1
#
_entry.id   AF-A0A2S6RC45-F1
#
_cell.length_a   1.000
_cell.length_b   1.000
_cell.length_c   1.000
_cell.angle_alpha   90.00
_cell.angle_beta   90.00
_cell.angle_gamma   90.00
#
_symmetry.space_group_name_H-M   'P 1'
#
loop_
_entity.id
_entity.type
_entity.pdbx_description
1 polymer ?
#
loop_
_entity_poly.entity_id
_entity_poly.type
_entity_poly.pdbx_seq_one_letter_code
_entity_poly.pdbx_strand_id
1 'polypeptide(L)'
;MSIKELSAKELFYKISPDSEVHNELRRRGILRTKNLVGEIGEYYVFDFFKSNPNLTNPIKPPPNVQNIDFYGMNGKSYSIKTVSSRKGTTGSFWNPEDVKKNIKTFDFLIIVILNNSYEL
;
A
#
# COMPACT_ATOMS: atom_id res chain seq x y z
N MET A 1 20.25 17.10 -8.95
CA MET A 1 19.71 15.86 -9.53
C MET A 1 18.28 16.15 -9.95
N SER A 2 17.93 15.85 -11.20
CA SER A 2 16.58 16.03 -11.74
C SER A 2 15.62 15.05 -11.08
N ILE A 3 14.35 15.43 -10.88
CA ILE A 3 13.31 14.51 -10.36
C ILE A 3 13.22 13.24 -11.22
N LYS A 4 13.48 13.34 -12.52
CA LYS A 4 13.43 12.23 -13.48
C LYS A 4 14.54 11.19 -13.28
N GLU A 5 15.61 11.54 -12.55
CA GLU A 5 16.77 10.68 -12.32
C GLU A 5 16.65 9.89 -11.01
N LEU A 6 15.67 10.22 -10.17
CA LEU A 6 15.47 9.60 -8.87
C LEU A 6 14.77 8.25 -9.02
N SER A 7 15.23 7.27 -8.24
CA SER A 7 14.54 6.01 -8.05
C SER A 7 13.19 6.21 -7.36
N ALA A 8 12.30 5.21 -7.47
CA ALA A 8 11.01 5.23 -6.77
C ALA A 8 11.19 5.42 -5.25
N LYS A 9 12.21 4.79 -4.65
CA LYS A 9 12.50 4.93 -3.21
C LYS A 9 12.89 6.36 -2.83
N GLU A 10 13.74 7.00 -3.63
CA GLU A 10 14.12 8.40 -3.40
C GLU A 10 12.93 9.35 -3.57
N LEU A 11 12.04 9.08 -4.53
CA LEU A 11 10.81 9.83 -4.71
C LEU A 11 9.85 9.63 -3.53
N PHE A 12 9.67 8.39 -3.05
CA PHE A 12 8.87 8.08 -1.87
C PHE A 12 9.41 8.81 -0.64
N TYR A 13 10.72 8.81 -0.42
CA TYR A 13 11.32 9.56 0.68
C TYR A 13 10.96 11.05 0.60
N LYS A 14 11.02 11.69 -0.58
CA LYS A 14 10.70 13.12 -0.74
C LYS A 14 9.26 13.50 -0.39
N ILE A 15 8.32 12.57 -0.48
CA ILE A 15 6.90 12.76 -0.12
C ILE A 15 6.55 12.10 1.21
N SER A 16 7.54 11.52 1.89
CA SER A 16 7.34 10.76 3.11
C SER A 16 7.09 11.67 4.31
N PRO A 17 6.45 11.14 5.36
CA PRO A 17 6.27 11.83 6.62
C PRO A 17 7.54 12.44 7.23
N ASP A 18 8.69 11.80 7.03
CA ASP A 18 10.00 12.22 7.55
C ASP A 18 10.75 13.19 6.63
N SER A 19 10.23 13.48 5.43
CA SER A 19 10.84 14.47 4.54
C SER A 19 10.80 15.88 5.12
N GLU A 20 11.82 16.68 4.80
CA GLU A 20 11.91 18.09 5.20
C GLU A 20 10.68 18.89 4.77
N VAL A 21 10.22 18.69 3.52
CA VAL A 21 9.04 19.37 2.97
C VAL A 21 7.79 19.00 3.75
N HIS A 22 7.57 17.71 4.00
CA HIS A 22 6.40 17.25 4.74
C HIS A 22 6.41 17.75 6.19
N ASN A 23 7.57 17.72 6.85
CA ASN A 23 7.73 18.22 8.21
C ASN A 23 7.46 19.73 8.30
N GLU A 24 7.97 20.51 7.35
CA GLU A 24 7.71 21.96 7.30
C GLU A 24 6.23 22.27 7.05
N LEU A 25 5.58 21.55 6.14
CA LEU A 25 4.15 21.71 5.88
C LEU A 25 3.29 21.31 7.09
N ARG A 26 3.68 20.28 7.85
CA ARG A 26 3.05 19.93 9.13
C ARG A 26 3.25 21.01 10.19
N ARG A 27 4.48 21.54 10.31
CA ARG A 27 4.79 22.65 11.24
C ARG A 27 3.93 23.88 10.95
N ARG A 28 3.64 24.15 9.67
CA ARG A 28 2.74 25.23 9.22
C ARG A 28 1.25 24.91 9.37
N GLY A 29 0.88 23.70 9.83
CA GLY A 29 -0.51 23.27 9.99
C GLY A 29 -1.25 22.97 8.69
N ILE A 30 -0.54 22.92 7.55
CA ILE A 30 -1.11 22.67 6.22
C ILE A 30 -1.42 21.18 6.05
N LEU A 31 -0.45 20.32 6.37
CA LEU A 31 -0.65 18.87 6.34
C LEU A 31 -1.12 18.36 7.70
N ARG A 32 -2.13 17.48 7.67
CA ARG A 32 -2.71 16.83 8.87
C ARG A 32 -2.70 15.31 8.82
N THR A 33 -2.53 14.71 7.64
CA THR A 33 -2.69 13.26 7.40
C THR A 33 -1.57 12.71 6.50
N LYS A 34 -1.46 11.38 6.42
CA LYS A 34 -0.52 10.64 5.57
C LYS A 34 -1.28 9.86 4.49
N ASN A 35 -1.69 10.53 3.41
CA ASN A 35 -2.67 9.97 2.48
C ASN A 35 -2.11 8.94 1.48
N LEU A 36 -0.79 8.79 1.35
CA LEU A 36 -0.14 8.00 0.28
C LEU A 36 0.32 6.61 0.73
N VAL A 37 0.06 6.25 1.99
CA VAL A 37 0.54 4.99 2.59
C VAL A 37 0.02 3.77 1.84
N GLY A 38 -1.25 3.78 1.42
CA GLY A 38 -1.87 2.67 0.68
C GLY A 38 -1.18 2.40 -0.66
N GLU A 39 -1.12 3.43 -1.52
CA GLU A 39 -0.56 3.36 -2.87
C GLU A 39 0.91 2.91 -2.88
N ILE A 40 1.70 3.39 -1.91
CA ILE A 40 3.11 3.01 -1.80
C ILE A 40 3.26 1.55 -1.36
N GLY A 41 2.42 1.07 -0.44
CA GLY A 41 2.45 -0.33 -0.05
C GLY A 41 2.01 -1.27 -1.19
N GLU A 42 1.00 -0.87 -1.98
CA GLU A 42 0.64 -1.59 -3.20
C GLU A 42 1.81 -1.67 -4.18
N TYR A 43 2.54 -0.56 -4.40
CA TYR A 43 3.74 -0.56 -5.23
C TYR A 43 4.75 -1.62 -4.76
N TYR A 44 5.08 -1.64 -3.47
CA TYR A 44 6.05 -2.60 -2.93
C TYR A 44 5.62 -4.04 -3.10
N VAL A 45 4.33 -4.34 -2.90
CA VAL A 45 3.82 -5.71 -3.10
C VAL A 45 3.93 -6.12 -4.56
N PHE A 46 3.54 -5.25 -5.50
CA PHE A 46 3.66 -5.56 -6.92
C PHE A 46 5.12 -5.72 -7.36
N ASP A 47 6.01 -4.85 -6.89
CA ASP A 47 7.44 -4.93 -7.17
C ASP A 47 8.05 -6.23 -6.62
N PHE A 48 7.70 -6.59 -5.38
CA PHE A 48 8.12 -7.84 -4.76
C PHE A 48 7.61 -9.06 -5.52
N PHE A 49 6.31 -9.14 -5.82
CA PHE A 49 5.76 -10.29 -6.55
C PHE A 49 6.34 -10.44 -7.95
N LYS A 50 6.58 -9.33 -8.69
CA LYS A 50 7.16 -9.36 -10.04
C LYS A 50 8.64 -9.72 -10.05
N SER A 51 9.39 -9.33 -9.02
CA SER A 51 10.83 -9.63 -8.92
C SER A 51 11.14 -11.03 -8.39
N ASN A 52 10.13 -11.74 -7.86
CA ASN A 52 10.30 -13.06 -7.25
C ASN A 52 9.66 -14.16 -8.11
N PRO A 53 10.44 -14.96 -8.87
CA PRO A 53 9.91 -15.97 -9.79
C PRO A 53 9.17 -17.12 -9.09
N ASN A 54 9.36 -17.30 -7.78
CA ASN A 54 8.66 -18.30 -6.98
C ASN A 54 7.25 -17.87 -6.57
N LEU A 55 6.88 -16.60 -6.81
CA LEU A 55 5.55 -16.07 -6.51
C LEU A 55 4.71 -15.96 -7.77
N THR A 56 3.40 -15.89 -7.58
CA THR A 56 2.46 -15.71 -8.69
C THR A 56 2.58 -14.30 -9.28
N ASN A 57 2.50 -14.16 -10.60
CA ASN A 57 2.49 -12.84 -11.21
C ASN A 57 1.18 -12.10 -10.87
N PRO A 58 1.22 -10.86 -10.36
CA PRO A 58 0.04 -10.13 -9.93
C PRO A 58 -0.67 -9.46 -11.11
N ILE A 59 -1.98 -9.64 -11.21
CA ILE A 59 -2.86 -9.07 -12.23
C ILE A 59 -3.85 -8.12 -11.56
N LYS A 60 -3.88 -6.85 -11.99
CA LYS A 60 -4.81 -5.87 -11.44
C LYS A 60 -6.26 -6.21 -11.84
N PRO A 61 -7.22 -6.11 -10.92
CA PRO A 61 -8.63 -6.26 -11.24
C PRO A 61 -9.13 -5.08 -12.10
N PRO A 62 -10.32 -5.20 -12.72
CA PRO A 62 -11.04 -4.06 -13.25
C PRO A 62 -11.26 -2.97 -12.18
N PRO A 63 -11.46 -1.70 -12.59
CA PRO A 63 -11.84 -0.64 -11.66
C PRO A 63 -13.10 -1.01 -10.85
N ASN A 64 -13.19 -0.50 -9.62
CA ASN A 64 -14.31 -0.69 -8.69
C ASN A 64 -14.49 -2.11 -8.10
N VAL A 65 -13.59 -3.06 -8.38
CA VAL A 65 -13.55 -4.30 -7.62
C VAL A 65 -13.23 -3.98 -6.16
N GLN A 66 -14.09 -4.42 -5.25
CA GLN A 66 -13.95 -4.18 -3.82
C GLN A 66 -13.12 -5.28 -3.18
N ASN A 67 -12.34 -4.93 -2.15
CA ASN A 67 -11.58 -5.83 -1.29
C ASN A 67 -10.51 -6.70 -1.97
N ILE A 68 -10.32 -6.60 -3.29
CA ILE A 68 -9.29 -7.34 -4.03
C ILE A 68 -8.40 -6.32 -4.72
N ASP A 69 -7.11 -6.39 -4.42
CA ASP A 69 -6.10 -5.48 -4.96
C ASP A 69 -5.36 -6.13 -6.15
N PHE A 70 -5.22 -7.47 -6.15
CA PHE A 70 -4.79 -8.23 -7.32
C PHE A 70 -5.25 -9.69 -7.32
N TYR A 71 -5.23 -10.29 -8.51
CA TYR A 71 -5.35 -11.72 -8.73
C TYR A 71 -3.99 -12.33 -9.07
N GLY A 72 -3.70 -13.51 -8.51
CA GLY A 72 -2.57 -14.32 -8.94
C GLY A 72 -2.94 -15.24 -10.10
N MET A 73 -1.97 -15.54 -10.97
CA MET A 73 -2.08 -16.61 -11.98
C MET A 73 -2.33 -18.01 -11.38
N ASN A 74 -2.17 -18.17 -10.06
CA ASN A 74 -2.55 -19.38 -9.33
C ASN A 74 -4.07 -19.46 -9.04
N GLY A 75 -4.87 -18.51 -9.54
CA GLY A 75 -6.32 -18.47 -9.34
C GLY A 75 -6.75 -17.96 -7.97
N LYS A 76 -5.85 -17.30 -7.22
CA LYS A 76 -6.12 -16.77 -5.88
C LYS A 76 -6.26 -15.25 -5.91
N SER A 77 -7.11 -14.70 -5.06
CA SER A 77 -7.30 -13.27 -4.86
C SER A 77 -6.58 -12.76 -3.61
N TYR A 78 -6.03 -11.55 -3.72
CA TYR A 78 -5.20 -10.95 -2.69
C TYR A 78 -5.72 -9.56 -2.34
N SER A 79 -5.82 -9.28 -1.05
CA SER A 79 -5.99 -7.92 -0.54
C SER A 79 -4.68 -7.42 0.09
N ILE A 80 -4.37 -6.15 -0.10
CA ILE A 80 -3.23 -5.44 0.44
C ILE A 80 -3.74 -4.40 1.43
N LYS A 81 -3.16 -4.39 2.62
CA LYS A 81 -3.39 -3.32 3.59
C LYS A 81 -2.06 -2.81 4.11
N THR A 82 -1.89 -1.49 4.03
CA THR A 82 -0.65 -0.83 4.43
C THR A 82 -0.85 -0.06 5.72
N VAL A 83 0.10 -0.20 6.65
CA VAL A 83 0.19 0.59 7.89
C VAL A 83 1.52 1.32 7.94
N SER A 84 1.54 2.54 8.48
CA SER A 84 2.79 3.30 8.69
C SER A 84 3.39 3.09 10.09
N SER A 85 2.88 2.11 10.85
CA SER A 85 3.44 1.68 12.15
C SER A 85 2.85 0.34 12.56
N ARG A 86 3.59 -0.44 13.37
CA ARG A 86 3.13 -1.75 13.89
C ARG A 86 1.88 -1.67 14.78
N LYS A 87 1.60 -0.49 15.37
CA LYS A 87 0.42 -0.24 16.21
C LYS A 87 -0.67 0.53 15.45
N GLY A 88 -0.47 0.77 14.16
CA GLY A 88 -1.40 1.52 13.32
C GLY A 88 -2.61 0.67 12.93
N THR A 89 -3.71 1.35 12.63
CA THR A 89 -4.87 0.73 11.98
C THR A 89 -4.70 0.79 10.46
N THR A 90 -5.19 -0.23 9.77
CA THR A 90 -5.30 -0.22 8.31
C THR A 90 -6.57 0.52 7.88
N GLY A 91 -6.69 0.81 6.58
CA GLY A 91 -7.99 1.14 5.99
C GLY A 91 -8.99 -0.02 6.14
N SER A 92 -10.28 0.32 6.17
CA SER A 92 -11.37 -0.65 6.32
C SER A 92 -11.50 -1.58 5.12
N PHE A 93 -12.11 -2.75 5.33
CA PHE A 93 -12.68 -3.54 4.25
C PHE A 93 -14.06 -2.98 3.87
N TRP A 94 -14.39 -3.09 2.59
CA TRP A 94 -15.73 -2.80 2.09
C TRP A 94 -16.72 -3.85 2.58
N ASN A 95 -17.96 -3.41 2.82
CA ASN A 95 -19.07 -4.23 3.27
C ASN A 95 -18.78 -5.06 4.54
N PRO A 96 -18.70 -4.43 5.73
CA PRO A 96 -18.39 -5.12 6.98
C PRO A 96 -19.42 -6.20 7.37
N GLU A 97 -20.63 -6.17 6.80
CA GLU A 97 -21.63 -7.21 7.00
C GLU A 97 -21.20 -8.56 6.42
N ASP A 98 -20.42 -8.56 5.32
CA ASP A 98 -19.86 -9.80 4.75
C ASP A 98 -18.88 -10.44 5.74
N VAL A 99 -18.05 -9.62 6.39
CA VAL A 99 -17.15 -10.08 7.45
C VAL A 99 -17.94 -10.70 8.61
N LYS A 100 -19.02 -10.04 9.07
CA LYS A 100 -19.87 -10.56 10.14
C LYS A 100 -20.55 -11.88 9.77
N LYS A 101 -20.90 -12.06 8.49
CA LYS A 101 -21.50 -13.28 7.94
C LYS A 101 -20.47 -14.33 7.53
N ASN A 102 -19.18 -14.07 7.75
CA ASN A 102 -18.07 -14.93 7.32
C ASN A 102 -18.11 -15.24 5.81
N ILE A 103 -18.57 -14.29 5.01
CA ILE A 103 -18.55 -14.35 3.55
C ILE A 103 -17.13 -14.07 3.10
N LYS A 104 -16.54 -15.00 2.36
CA LYS A 104 -15.19 -14.87 1.83
C LYS A 104 -15.13 -13.82 0.73
N THR A 105 -14.31 -12.78 0.92
CA THR A 105 -14.10 -11.69 -0.05
C THR A 105 -12.78 -11.79 -0.81
N PHE A 106 -11.74 -12.39 -0.22
CA PHE A 106 -10.45 -12.67 -0.85
C PHE A 106 -9.81 -13.96 -0.29
N ASP A 107 -8.78 -14.50 -0.94
CA ASP A 107 -8.04 -15.67 -0.45
C ASP A 107 -6.94 -15.32 0.56
N PHE A 108 -6.19 -14.25 0.29
CA PHE A 108 -5.03 -13.87 1.10
C PHE A 108 -5.05 -12.38 1.46
N LEU A 109 -4.57 -12.07 2.67
CA LEU A 109 -4.31 -10.72 3.13
C LEU A 109 -2.80 -10.50 3.26
N ILE A 110 -2.30 -9.47 2.58
CA ILE A 110 -0.92 -9.01 2.68
C ILE A 110 -0.92 -7.73 3.50
N ILE A 111 -0.22 -7.75 4.63
CA ILE A 111 0.00 -6.57 5.47
C ILE A 111 1.37 -5.99 5.15
N VAL A 112 1.38 -4.76 4.68
CA VAL A 112 2.60 -4.00 4.42
C VAL A 112 2.82 -3.03 5.58
N ILE A 113 4.00 -3.05 6.18
CA ILE A 113 4.36 -2.16 7.28
C ILE A 113 5.43 -1.23 6.76
N LEU A 114 5.12 0.06 6.66
CA LEU A 114 6.07 1.09 6.26
C LEU A 114 6.55 1.87 7.48
N ASN A 115 7.81 2.30 7.46
CA ASN A 115 8.30 3.33 8.35
C ASN A 115 7.84 4.74 7.88
N ASN A 116 8.20 5.78 8.63
CA ASN A 116 7.84 7.16 8.29
C ASN A 116 8.62 7.73 7.09
N SER A 117 9.67 7.05 6.62
CA SER A 117 10.37 7.31 5.37
C SER A 117 9.74 6.58 4.16
N TYR A 118 8.62 5.87 4.38
CA TYR A 118 7.99 5.00 3.39
C TYR A 118 8.88 3.85 2.88
N GLU A 119 9.73 3.31 3.76
CA GLU A 119 10.50 2.09 3.52
C GLU A 119 9.86 0.90 4.26
N LEU A 120 10.09 -0.31 3.76
CA LEU A 120 9.67 -1.58 4.38
C LEU A 120 10.46 -1.89 5.67
#